data_AF-A0A9W5R249-F1
#
_entry.id   AF-A0A9W5R249-F1
#
_cell.length_a   1.000
_cell.length_b   1.000
_cell.length_c   1.000
_cell.angle_alpha   90.00
_cell.angle_beta   90.00
_cell.angle_gamma   90.00
#
_symmetry.space_group_name_H-M   'P 1'
#
loop_
_entity.id
_entity.type
_entity.pdbx_description
1 polymer ?
#
loop_
_entity_poly.entity_id
_entity_poly.type
_entity_poly.pdbx_seq_one_letter_code
_entity_poly.pdbx_strand_id
1 'polypeptide(L)'
;MARQELLTEAQRKAFYELPEHISDRDAIRYYTLSDEELKIIRQQRGAANRLGFAIQIAYLRFPGRPLASGEKIPEYLVQVIANQIGIIPSAIHNYAKGRDETRREHLSKIRKEFYFRSFTIQEYRELAQWLLPTALGTDKGYLLVEALIIEMRKRKIILPAMYAVEHLAWAVRERAQRRTFKQLVQGLSPHQERQLNQLLYVSQPGKQSDLSWLRQSPGVVSIKNFHELMDRLEYIQRLDLPLDNGREIHQNRLLQMAREGSRYSTQHLSRFHTLKRHATLMAFLIHIYAFLTDQGLHMSEKLIGRIFNCGEKIHKESFQKDGKAINEKVRLYAMVGKALIEAKEENLD
;
A
#
# COMPACT_ATOMS: atom_id res chain seq x y z
N MET A 1 12.35 11.42 24.15
CA MET A 1 11.42 10.88 23.14
C MET A 1 12.09 9.66 22.52
N ALA A 2 11.53 8.47 22.70
CA ALA A 2 12.10 7.24 22.14
C ALA A 2 12.16 7.37 20.60
N ARG A 3 13.36 7.22 20.05
CA ARG A 3 13.62 7.21 18.61
C ARG A 3 12.80 6.05 18.02
N GLN A 4 11.68 6.34 17.37
CA GLN A 4 10.91 5.30 16.69
C GLN A 4 11.71 4.86 15.46
N GLU A 5 12.44 3.75 15.62
CA GLU A 5 13.25 3.15 14.58
C GLU A 5 12.36 2.69 13.43
N LEU A 6 12.64 3.16 12.22
CA LEU A 6 11.92 2.70 11.02
C LEU A 6 12.45 1.38 10.49
N LEU A 7 13.69 1.07 10.84
CA LEU A 7 14.46 -0.02 10.28
C LEU A 7 14.99 -0.91 11.39
N THR A 8 15.10 -2.20 11.07
CA THR A 8 15.90 -3.13 11.88
C THR A 8 17.39 -2.88 11.66
N GLU A 9 18.24 -3.38 12.57
CA GLU A 9 19.69 -3.29 12.41
C GLU A 9 20.16 -3.94 11.10
N ALA A 10 19.60 -5.11 10.75
CA ALA A 10 19.90 -5.79 9.48
C ALA A 10 19.54 -4.93 8.26
N GLN A 11 18.42 -4.21 8.30
CA GLN A 11 18.03 -3.30 7.21
C GLN A 11 18.98 -2.09 7.10
N ARG A 12 19.46 -1.54 8.22
CA ARG A 12 20.44 -0.45 8.21
C ARG A 12 21.75 -0.90 7.56
N LYS A 13 22.23 -2.09 7.95
CA LYS A 13 23.43 -2.70 7.35
C LYS A 13 23.26 -2.88 5.85
N ALA A 14 22.14 -3.46 5.41
CA ALA A 14 21.86 -3.66 3.99
C ALA A 14 21.89 -2.37 3.13
N PHE A 15 21.59 -1.21 3.71
CA PHE A 15 21.63 0.06 2.98
C PHE A 15 23.02 0.73 2.95
N TYR A 16 23.85 0.53 3.98
CA TYR A 16 25.09 1.29 4.17
C TYR A 16 26.36 0.46 4.04
N GLU A 17 26.27 -0.87 4.19
CA GLU A 17 27.39 -1.78 4.01
C GLU A 17 27.45 -2.23 2.56
N LEU A 18 28.68 -2.39 2.07
CA LEU A 18 28.89 -3.07 0.80
C LEU A 18 28.67 -4.57 1.03
N PRO A 19 27.90 -5.24 0.16
CA PRO A 19 27.79 -6.69 0.25
C PRO A 19 29.16 -7.32 -0.07
N GLU A 20 29.40 -8.52 0.46
CA GLU A 20 30.65 -9.28 0.25
C GLU A 20 30.90 -9.58 -1.23
N HIS A 21 29.82 -9.71 -2.01
CA HIS A 21 29.84 -9.89 -3.45
C HIS A 21 28.70 -9.10 -4.09
N ILE A 22 28.92 -8.60 -5.31
CA ILE A 22 27.87 -8.07 -6.18
C ILE A 22 27.90 -8.80 -7.52
N SER A 23 26.79 -8.75 -8.25
CA SER A 23 26.75 -9.28 -9.61
C SER A 23 27.69 -8.48 -10.53
N ASP A 24 28.25 -9.11 -11.56
CA ASP A 24 29.07 -8.42 -12.56
C ASP A 24 28.31 -7.25 -13.21
N ARG A 25 27.00 -7.43 -13.40
CA ARG A 25 26.11 -6.39 -13.93
C ARG A 25 26.06 -5.17 -13.02
N ASP A 26 25.95 -5.36 -11.71
CA ASP A 26 25.95 -4.27 -10.75
C ASP A 26 27.34 -3.64 -10.62
N ALA A 27 28.41 -4.43 -10.73
CA ALA A 27 29.78 -3.92 -10.74
C ALA A 27 30.01 -2.99 -11.93
N ILE A 28 29.58 -3.39 -13.13
CA ILE A 28 29.64 -2.55 -14.33
C ILE A 28 28.81 -1.28 -14.11
N ARG A 29 27.60 -1.42 -13.55
CA ARG A 29 26.70 -0.27 -13.33
C ARG A 29 27.26 0.76 -12.37
N TYR A 30 27.83 0.34 -11.24
CA TYR A 30 28.21 1.26 -10.16
C TYR A 30 29.69 1.64 -10.19
N TYR A 31 30.58 0.76 -10.70
CA TYR A 31 32.02 0.88 -10.52
C TYR A 31 32.83 1.09 -11.80
N THR A 32 32.19 1.22 -12.96
CA THR A 32 32.88 1.58 -14.21
C THR A 32 33.29 3.05 -14.19
N LEU A 33 34.59 3.32 -14.26
CA LEU A 33 35.16 4.67 -14.31
C LEU A 33 35.07 5.25 -15.73
N SER A 34 34.64 6.50 -15.83
CA SER A 34 34.62 7.25 -17.08
C SER A 34 36.00 7.79 -17.45
N ASP A 35 36.21 8.15 -18.71
CA ASP A 35 37.47 8.73 -19.17
C ASP A 35 37.84 10.03 -18.44
N GLU A 36 36.84 10.84 -18.09
CA GLU A 36 37.04 12.07 -17.31
C GLU A 36 37.53 11.73 -15.89
N GLU A 37 36.92 10.74 -15.24
CA GLU A 37 37.37 10.26 -13.94
C GLU A 37 38.78 9.68 -14.01
N LEU A 38 39.10 8.89 -15.04
CA LEU A 38 40.43 8.34 -15.24
C LEU A 38 41.49 9.43 -15.39
N LYS A 39 41.19 10.52 -16.11
CA LYS A 39 42.09 11.69 -16.21
C LYS A 39 42.35 12.31 -14.84
N ILE A 40 41.32 12.55 -14.03
CA ILE A 40 41.45 13.16 -12.70
C ILE A 40 42.15 12.21 -11.71
N ILE A 41 41.89 10.91 -11.80
CA ILE A 41 42.56 9.87 -11.00
C ILE A 41 44.05 9.86 -11.31
N ARG A 42 44.46 9.92 -12.59
CA ARG A 42 45.88 9.91 -12.98
C ARG A 42 46.68 11.10 -12.43
N GLN A 43 46.02 12.21 -12.10
CA GLN A 43 46.67 13.38 -11.50
C GLN A 43 47.04 13.19 -10.02
N GLN A 44 46.51 12.16 -9.34
CA GLN A 44 46.84 11.93 -7.92
C GLN A 44 48.25 11.33 -7.78
N ARG A 45 49.00 11.78 -6.77
CA ARG A 45 50.40 11.38 -6.56
C ARG A 45 50.50 9.98 -5.96
N GLY A 46 51.12 9.05 -6.68
CA GLY A 46 51.44 7.71 -6.19
C GLY A 46 50.30 6.69 -6.35
N ALA A 47 50.65 5.41 -6.44
CA ALA A 47 49.70 4.33 -6.71
C ALA A 47 48.58 4.23 -5.66
N ALA A 48 48.92 4.35 -4.37
CA ALA A 48 47.97 4.28 -3.27
C ALA A 48 46.90 5.37 -3.32
N ASN A 49 47.29 6.62 -3.62
CA ASN A 49 46.36 7.74 -3.70
C ASN A 49 45.47 7.67 -4.93
N ARG A 50 45.99 7.21 -6.08
CA ARG A 50 45.18 6.97 -7.28
C ARG A 50 44.11 5.93 -7.02
N LEU A 51 44.48 4.79 -6.44
CA LEU A 51 43.54 3.72 -6.09
C LEU A 51 42.53 4.16 -5.03
N GLY A 52 42.98 4.81 -3.95
CA GLY A 52 42.09 5.32 -2.90
C GLY A 52 41.12 6.41 -3.38
N PHE A 53 41.56 7.30 -4.27
CA PHE A 53 40.70 8.30 -4.91
C PHE A 53 39.61 7.64 -5.78
N ALA A 54 39.98 6.63 -6.58
CA ALA A 54 39.04 5.88 -7.40
C ALA A 54 38.02 5.10 -6.54
N ILE A 55 38.46 4.49 -5.43
CA ILE A 55 37.56 3.81 -4.48
C ILE A 55 36.59 4.79 -3.83
N GLN A 56 37.03 6.00 -3.48
CA GLN A 56 36.11 7.02 -2.96
C GLN A 56 35.01 7.39 -3.97
N ILE A 57 35.34 7.51 -5.26
CA ILE A 57 34.33 7.72 -6.32
C ILE A 57 33.33 6.55 -6.32
N ALA A 58 33.82 5.31 -6.27
CA ALA A 58 32.98 4.13 -6.22
C ALA A 58 32.03 4.15 -5.01
N TYR A 59 32.53 4.46 -3.82
CA TYR A 59 31.74 4.57 -2.58
C TYR A 59 30.62 5.62 -2.66
N LEU A 60 30.86 6.76 -3.32
CA LEU A 60 29.84 7.79 -3.53
C LEU A 60 28.76 7.39 -4.54
N ARG A 61 29.03 6.43 -5.43
CA ARG A 61 28.04 5.87 -6.35
C ARG A 61 27.24 4.74 -5.69
N PHE A 62 27.95 3.83 -5.03
CA PHE A 62 27.40 2.77 -4.21
C PHE A 62 28.39 2.41 -3.08
N PRO A 63 27.99 2.48 -1.80
CA PRO A 63 26.62 2.58 -1.30
C PRO A 63 26.00 3.99 -1.35
N GLY A 64 26.75 5.04 -1.71
CA GLY A 64 26.27 6.43 -1.78
C GLY A 64 26.81 7.35 -0.68
N ARG A 65 27.69 6.84 0.18
CA ARG A 65 28.30 7.57 1.31
C ARG A 65 29.82 7.59 1.19
N PRO A 66 30.52 8.49 1.91
CA PRO A 66 31.97 8.49 1.93
C PRO A 66 32.53 7.21 2.58
N LEU A 67 33.72 6.80 2.13
CA LEU A 67 34.54 5.79 2.80
C LEU A 67 34.88 6.26 4.22
N ALA A 68 34.57 5.46 5.24
CA ALA A 68 34.88 5.80 6.63
C ALA A 68 36.37 5.53 6.95
N SER A 69 36.87 6.20 7.99
CA SER A 69 38.26 5.99 8.44
C SER A 69 38.41 4.58 9.00
N GLY A 70 39.44 3.85 8.55
CA GLY A 70 39.71 2.47 8.97
C GLY A 70 38.71 1.43 8.47
N GLU A 71 37.77 1.80 7.59
CA GLU A 71 36.81 0.85 7.03
C GLU A 71 37.50 -0.18 6.13
N LYS A 72 37.21 -1.46 6.35
CA LYS A 72 37.71 -2.54 5.50
C LYS A 72 36.95 -2.52 4.17
N ILE A 73 37.68 -2.25 3.09
CA ILE A 73 37.13 -2.27 1.73
C ILE A 73 37.08 -3.72 1.23
N PRO A 74 35.95 -4.20 0.65
CA PRO A 74 35.87 -5.53 0.07
C PRO A 74 36.91 -5.76 -1.03
N GLU A 75 37.55 -6.93 -1.03
CA GLU A 75 38.66 -7.25 -1.95
C GLU A 75 38.22 -7.22 -3.42
N TYR A 76 37.01 -7.68 -3.73
CA TYR A 76 36.47 -7.65 -5.09
C TYR A 76 36.40 -6.21 -5.64
N LEU A 77 36.01 -5.24 -4.80
CA LEU A 77 35.92 -3.84 -5.20
C LEU A 77 37.32 -3.27 -5.48
N VAL A 78 38.29 -3.60 -4.63
CA VAL A 78 39.68 -3.20 -4.85
C VAL A 78 40.18 -3.76 -6.17
N GLN A 79 39.96 -5.05 -6.47
CA GLN A 79 40.38 -5.67 -7.73
C GLN A 79 39.72 -5.02 -8.95
N VAL A 80 38.40 -4.84 -8.93
CA VAL A 80 37.64 -4.23 -10.04
C VAL A 80 38.17 -2.83 -10.36
N ILE A 81 38.40 -1.99 -9.34
CA ILE A 81 38.89 -0.63 -9.54
C ILE A 81 40.38 -0.62 -9.93
N ALA A 82 41.21 -1.44 -9.29
CA ALA A 82 42.64 -1.54 -9.56
C ALA A 82 42.93 -1.97 -11.01
N ASN A 83 42.16 -2.93 -11.52
CA ASN A 83 42.26 -3.39 -12.91
C ASN A 83 41.94 -2.28 -13.92
N GLN A 84 40.91 -1.45 -13.65
CA GLN A 84 40.53 -0.35 -14.55
C GLN A 84 41.61 0.74 -14.67
N ILE A 85 42.43 0.94 -13.62
CA ILE A 85 43.46 1.98 -13.58
C ILE A 85 44.89 1.45 -13.74
N GLY A 86 45.07 0.13 -13.89
CA GLY A 86 46.37 -0.52 -14.08
C GLY A 86 47.27 -0.43 -12.84
N ILE A 87 46.72 -0.56 -11.64
CA ILE A 87 47.46 -0.48 -10.37
C ILE A 87 47.37 -1.83 -9.63
N ILE A 88 48.41 -2.20 -8.88
CA ILE A 88 48.41 -3.41 -8.06
C ILE A 88 47.44 -3.23 -6.88
N PRO A 89 46.51 -4.16 -6.62
CA PRO A 89 45.51 -4.05 -5.53
C PRO A 89 46.10 -3.77 -4.14
N SER A 90 47.26 -4.35 -3.82
CA SER A 90 47.94 -4.17 -2.52
C SER A 90 48.36 -2.72 -2.23
N ALA A 91 48.39 -1.85 -3.24
CA ALA A 91 48.65 -0.42 -3.07
C ALA A 91 47.63 0.26 -2.13
N ILE A 92 46.42 -0.31 -1.99
CA ILE A 92 45.38 0.25 -1.12
C ILE A 92 45.79 0.26 0.36
N HIS A 93 46.67 -0.65 0.80
CA HIS A 93 47.12 -0.73 2.20
C HIS A 93 47.96 0.48 2.63
N ASN A 94 48.48 1.24 1.67
CA ASN A 94 49.23 2.47 1.91
C ASN A 94 48.36 3.72 1.74
N TYR A 95 47.08 3.58 1.39
CA TYR A 95 46.18 4.72 1.22
C TYR A 95 45.76 5.31 2.57
N ALA A 96 45.93 6.63 2.73
CA ALA A 96 45.58 7.38 3.94
C ALA A 96 46.15 6.82 5.26
N LYS A 97 47.22 6.01 5.18
CA LYS A 97 47.85 5.39 6.34
C LYS A 97 48.43 6.47 7.26
N GLY A 98 47.79 6.70 8.41
CA GLY A 98 48.20 7.68 9.42
C GLY A 98 47.80 9.14 9.16
N ARG A 99 47.05 9.46 8.09
CA ARG A 99 46.54 10.82 7.80
C ARG A 99 45.12 10.78 7.26
N ASP A 100 44.13 10.94 8.14
CA ASP A 100 42.71 11.08 7.73
C ASP A 100 42.49 12.31 6.83
N GLU A 101 43.41 13.29 6.86
CA GLU A 101 43.38 14.50 6.05
C GLU A 101 43.37 14.20 4.54
N THR A 102 44.22 13.28 4.06
CA THR A 102 44.27 12.92 2.63
C THR A 102 42.93 12.36 2.14
N ARG A 103 42.22 11.58 2.98
CA ARG A 103 40.89 11.05 2.65
C ARG A 103 39.88 12.19 2.52
N ARG A 104 39.90 13.17 3.44
CA ARG A 104 39.00 14.33 3.43
C ARG A 104 39.27 15.28 2.27
N GLU A 105 40.54 15.54 1.96
CA GLU A 105 40.97 16.33 0.80
C GLU A 105 40.50 15.69 -0.51
N HIS A 106 40.67 14.37 -0.65
CA HIS A 106 40.17 13.62 -1.80
C HIS A 106 38.65 13.72 -1.92
N LEU A 107 37.92 13.53 -0.82
CA LEU A 107 36.46 13.67 -0.82
C LEU A 107 36.03 15.09 -1.25
N SER A 108 36.70 16.12 -0.75
CA SER A 108 36.45 17.51 -1.13
C SER A 108 36.70 17.75 -2.62
N LYS A 109 37.81 17.23 -3.15
CA LYS A 109 38.14 17.30 -4.58
C LYS A 109 37.11 16.56 -5.43
N ILE A 110 36.73 15.33 -5.08
CA ILE A 110 35.69 14.55 -5.77
C ILE A 110 34.36 15.30 -5.80
N ARG A 111 33.97 15.92 -4.69
CA ARG A 111 32.74 16.72 -4.62
C ARG A 111 32.73 17.87 -5.61
N LYS A 112 33.84 18.60 -5.70
CA LYS A 112 34.00 19.74 -6.60
C LYS A 112 34.01 19.33 -8.07
N GLU A 113 34.83 18.34 -8.42
CA GLU A 113 35.03 17.91 -9.81
C GLU A 113 33.81 17.17 -10.38
N PHE A 114 33.12 16.35 -9.58
CA PHE A 114 32.01 15.50 -10.06
C PHE A 114 30.62 15.98 -9.62
N TYR A 115 30.54 17.17 -9.03
CA TYR A 115 29.31 17.85 -8.62
C TYR A 115 28.48 17.09 -7.59
N PHE A 116 29.14 16.43 -6.63
CA PHE A 116 28.44 15.82 -5.49
C PHE A 116 28.05 16.87 -4.45
N ARG A 117 26.77 16.84 -4.06
CA ARG A 117 26.19 17.73 -3.05
C ARG A 117 26.21 17.09 -1.67
N SER A 118 26.43 17.90 -0.64
CA SER A 118 26.22 17.45 0.75
C SER A 118 24.75 17.48 1.09
N PHE A 119 24.34 16.62 2.03
CA PHE A 119 23.01 16.68 2.61
C PHE A 119 22.89 17.85 3.58
N THR A 120 22.31 18.96 3.13
CA THR A 120 22.03 20.15 3.97
C THR A 120 20.54 20.26 4.28
N ILE A 121 20.14 21.33 4.97
CA ILE A 121 18.72 21.63 5.22
C ILE A 121 17.93 21.87 3.92
N GLN A 122 18.60 22.34 2.86
CA GLN A 122 17.97 22.52 1.56
C GLN A 122 17.61 21.16 0.94
N GLU A 123 18.58 20.25 0.82
CA GLU A 123 18.35 18.89 0.33
C GLU A 123 17.32 18.14 1.19
N TYR A 124 17.35 18.34 2.52
CA TYR A 124 16.34 17.79 3.42
C TYR A 124 14.93 18.22 3.00
N ARG A 125 14.70 19.51 2.75
CA ARG A 125 13.39 20.05 2.37
C ARG A 125 12.94 19.55 0.99
N GLU A 126 13.84 19.59 0.01
CA GLU A 126 13.57 19.10 -1.35
C GLU A 126 13.19 17.62 -1.36
N LEU A 127 13.96 16.78 -0.66
CA LEU A 127 13.70 15.35 -0.56
C LEU A 127 12.44 15.05 0.25
N ALA A 128 12.18 15.82 1.32
CA ALA A 128 10.95 15.66 2.09
C ALA A 128 9.69 15.99 1.29
N GLN A 129 9.76 17.02 0.43
CA GLN A 129 8.67 17.35 -0.50
C GLN A 129 8.51 16.27 -1.58
N TRP A 130 9.62 15.80 -2.14
CA TRP A 130 9.63 14.75 -3.16
C TRP A 130 9.10 13.40 -2.64
N LEU A 131 9.40 13.03 -1.38
CA LEU A 131 8.97 11.76 -0.79
C LEU A 131 7.50 11.76 -0.36
N LEU A 132 6.90 12.94 -0.14
CA LEU A 132 5.55 13.06 0.42
C LEU A 132 4.47 12.30 -0.38
N PRO A 133 4.40 12.38 -1.73
CA PRO A 133 3.43 11.60 -2.51
C PRO A 133 3.56 10.09 -2.26
N THR A 134 4.78 9.57 -2.19
CA THR A 134 5.04 8.15 -1.88
C THR A 134 4.55 7.81 -0.46
N ALA A 135 4.85 8.65 0.53
CA ALA A 135 4.43 8.44 1.91
C ALA A 135 2.91 8.57 2.13
N LEU A 136 2.17 9.23 1.23
CA LEU A 136 0.71 9.22 1.24
C LEU A 136 0.13 7.86 0.82
N GLY A 137 0.87 7.08 0.02
CA GLY A 137 0.45 5.76 -0.45
C GLY A 137 0.95 4.57 0.39
N THR A 138 2.03 4.74 1.17
CA THR A 138 2.62 3.68 2.00
C THR A 138 3.18 4.22 3.32
N ASP A 139 3.07 3.44 4.39
CA ASP A 139 3.71 3.72 5.68
C ASP A 139 4.88 2.78 6.01
N LYS A 140 5.24 1.89 5.07
CA LYS A 140 6.37 0.98 5.21
C LYS A 140 7.68 1.77 5.24
N GLY A 141 8.29 1.89 6.41
CA GLY A 141 9.52 2.67 6.63
C GLY A 141 10.68 2.27 5.71
N TYR A 142 10.89 0.97 5.51
CA TYR A 142 11.91 0.44 4.60
C TYR A 142 11.80 0.99 3.17
N LEU A 143 10.60 0.99 2.58
CA LEU A 143 10.38 1.48 1.22
C LEU A 143 10.64 2.98 1.09
N LEU A 144 10.29 3.76 2.13
CA LEU A 144 10.54 5.21 2.16
C LEU A 144 12.04 5.52 2.23
N VAL A 145 12.78 4.77 3.04
CA VAL A 145 14.23 4.89 3.15
C VAL A 145 14.92 4.45 1.85
N GLU A 146 14.52 3.32 1.28
CA GLU A 146 15.05 2.82 0.01
C GLU A 146 14.87 3.86 -1.10
N ALA A 147 13.66 4.41 -1.23
CA ALA A 147 13.35 5.45 -2.20
C ALA A 147 14.23 6.70 -2.01
N LEU A 148 14.45 7.14 -0.75
CA LEU A 148 15.36 8.25 -0.47
C LEU A 148 16.79 7.96 -0.90
N ILE A 149 17.32 6.78 -0.57
CA ILE A 149 18.71 6.42 -0.89
C ILE A 149 18.92 6.32 -2.40
N ILE A 150 17.95 5.74 -3.12
CA ILE A 150 17.98 5.69 -4.59
C ILE A 150 17.98 7.11 -5.17
N GLU A 151 17.09 7.98 -4.68
CA GLU A 151 16.97 9.34 -5.19
C GLU A 151 18.16 10.23 -4.83
N MET A 152 18.70 10.11 -3.63
CA MET A 152 19.93 10.80 -3.22
C MET A 152 21.10 10.42 -4.14
N ARG A 153 21.31 9.12 -4.41
CA ARG A 153 22.33 8.65 -5.36
C ARG A 153 22.11 9.22 -6.76
N LYS A 154 20.87 9.17 -7.27
CA LYS A 154 20.50 9.72 -8.59
C LYS A 154 20.81 11.21 -8.69
N ARG A 155 20.55 11.98 -7.63
CA ARG A 155 20.79 13.42 -7.55
C ARG A 155 22.21 13.81 -7.14
N LYS A 156 23.12 12.84 -7.01
CA LYS A 156 24.49 13.00 -6.50
C LYS A 156 24.55 13.69 -5.12
N ILE A 157 23.56 13.41 -4.27
CA ILE A 157 23.55 13.85 -2.88
C ILE A 157 24.27 12.78 -2.06
N ILE A 158 25.36 13.16 -1.40
CA ILE A 158 26.11 12.28 -0.50
C ILE A 158 25.20 11.91 0.66
N LEU A 159 25.01 10.61 0.86
CA LEU A 159 24.20 10.10 1.95
C LEU A 159 24.77 10.61 3.29
N PRO A 160 23.92 11.21 4.16
CA PRO A 160 24.33 11.56 5.51
C PRO A 160 24.52 10.28 6.35
N ALA A 161 24.68 10.39 7.66
CA ALA A 161 24.55 9.21 8.50
C ALA A 161 23.14 8.60 8.40
N MET A 162 23.03 7.27 8.49
CA MET A 162 21.77 6.52 8.32
C MET A 162 20.62 7.08 9.17
N TYR A 163 20.99 7.49 10.37
CA TYR A 163 20.12 8.07 11.38
C TYR A 163 19.36 9.32 10.86
N ALA A 164 19.97 10.10 9.96
CA ALA A 164 19.38 11.31 9.38
C ALA A 164 18.45 10.96 8.19
N VAL A 165 18.77 9.92 7.43
CA VAL A 165 17.90 9.37 6.38
C VAL A 165 16.62 8.80 7.00
N GLU A 166 16.75 7.98 8.06
CA GLU A 166 15.61 7.46 8.82
C GLU A 166 14.76 8.59 9.41
N HIS A 167 15.39 9.62 9.96
CA HIS A 167 14.67 10.76 10.51
C HIS A 167 13.86 11.50 9.43
N LEU A 168 14.44 11.75 8.25
CA LEU A 168 13.72 12.37 7.14
C LEU A 168 12.51 11.52 6.73
N ALA A 169 12.71 10.23 6.52
CA ALA A 169 11.64 9.30 6.15
C ALA A 169 10.54 9.27 7.22
N TRP A 170 10.90 9.25 8.49
CA TRP A 170 9.95 9.27 9.62
C TRP A 170 9.15 10.57 9.63
N ALA A 171 9.82 11.72 9.52
CA ALA A 171 9.16 13.02 9.54
C ALA A 171 8.16 13.18 8.37
N VAL A 172 8.50 12.67 7.19
CA VAL A 172 7.58 12.68 6.04
C VAL A 172 6.43 11.70 6.24
N ARG A 173 6.68 10.50 6.78
CA ARG A 173 5.64 9.53 7.11
C ARG A 173 4.62 10.09 8.11
N GLU A 174 5.10 10.72 9.19
CA GLU A 174 4.23 11.37 10.18
C GLU A 174 3.41 12.51 9.56
N ARG A 175 4.03 13.31 8.67
CA ARG A 175 3.33 14.36 7.93
C ARG A 175 2.23 13.79 7.03
N ALA A 176 2.53 12.72 6.28
CA ALA A 176 1.58 12.05 5.41
C ALA A 176 0.42 11.44 6.19
N GLN A 177 0.72 10.79 7.32
CA GLN A 177 -0.28 10.22 8.22
C GLN A 177 -1.20 11.31 8.79
N ARG A 178 -0.64 12.41 9.30
CA ARG A 178 -1.44 13.52 9.84
C ARG A 178 -2.31 14.17 8.75
N ARG A 179 -1.79 14.31 7.52
CA ARG A 179 -2.57 14.82 6.37
C ARG A 179 -3.74 13.89 6.04
N THR A 180 -3.49 12.57 5.99
CA THR A 180 -4.53 11.56 5.77
C THR A 180 -5.62 11.63 6.83
N PHE A 181 -5.23 11.72 8.11
CA PHE A 181 -6.21 11.80 9.19
C PHE A 181 -7.08 13.05 9.09
N LYS A 182 -6.45 14.21 8.85
CA LYS A 182 -7.18 15.48 8.67
C LYS A 182 -8.14 15.42 7.49
N GLN A 183 -7.76 14.78 6.38
CA GLN A 183 -8.63 14.62 5.22
C GLN A 183 -9.88 13.78 5.55
N LEU A 184 -9.70 12.65 6.27
CA LEU A 184 -10.81 11.78 6.65
C LEU A 184 -11.85 12.46 7.54
N VAL A 185 -11.40 13.32 8.44
CA VAL A 185 -12.26 13.99 9.43
C VAL A 185 -12.64 15.41 9.02
N GLN A 186 -12.33 15.82 7.78
CA GLN A 186 -12.62 17.16 7.30
C GLN A 186 -14.13 17.41 7.29
N GLY A 187 -14.56 18.54 7.86
CA GLY A 187 -15.97 18.95 7.86
C GLY A 187 -16.85 18.25 8.90
N LEU A 188 -16.29 17.45 9.82
CA LEU A 188 -17.07 16.86 10.90
C LEU A 188 -17.58 17.93 11.88
N SER A 189 -18.86 17.85 12.21
CA SER A 189 -19.46 18.63 13.29
C SER A 189 -19.13 18.03 14.67
N PRO A 190 -19.19 18.83 15.76
CA PRO A 190 -19.05 18.29 17.12
C PRO A 190 -20.10 17.23 17.50
N HIS A 191 -21.22 17.18 16.80
CA HIS A 191 -22.21 16.12 16.96
C HIS A 191 -21.71 14.80 16.33
N GLN A 192 -21.25 14.85 15.08
CA GLN A 192 -20.70 13.70 14.37
C GLN A 192 -19.45 13.14 15.06
N GLU A 193 -18.56 14.00 15.58
CA GLU A 193 -17.41 13.55 16.37
C GLU A 193 -17.83 12.76 17.62
N ARG A 194 -18.94 13.15 18.27
CA ARG A 194 -19.52 12.41 19.39
C ARG A 194 -20.13 11.09 18.94
N GLN A 195 -20.86 11.08 17.84
CA GLN A 195 -21.41 9.84 17.24
C GLN A 195 -20.30 8.84 16.92
N LEU A 196 -19.18 9.29 16.32
CA LEU A 196 -18.01 8.42 16.08
C LEU A 196 -17.48 7.81 17.38
N ASN A 197 -17.39 8.60 18.46
CA ASN A 197 -16.95 8.05 19.75
C ASN A 197 -17.97 7.06 20.31
N GLN A 198 -19.27 7.31 20.17
CA GLN A 198 -20.36 6.44 20.63
C GLN A 198 -20.29 5.04 20.01
N LEU A 199 -19.80 4.90 18.77
CA LEU A 199 -19.61 3.59 18.12
C LEU A 199 -18.77 2.60 18.96
N LEU A 200 -17.88 3.11 19.80
CA LEU A 200 -16.97 2.30 20.63
C LEU A 200 -17.61 1.81 21.93
N TYR A 201 -18.72 2.41 22.35
CA TYR A 201 -19.37 2.12 23.63
C TYR A 201 -20.52 1.15 23.46
N VAL A 202 -20.84 0.45 24.55
CA VAL A 202 -21.98 -0.45 24.62
C VAL A 202 -23.17 0.35 25.13
N SER A 203 -24.19 0.50 24.30
CA SER A 203 -25.38 1.31 24.61
C SER A 203 -26.27 0.69 25.69
N GLN A 204 -26.24 -0.64 25.88
CA GLN A 204 -27.05 -1.35 26.89
C GLN A 204 -26.30 -2.57 27.46
N PRO A 205 -26.42 -2.86 28.77
CA PRO A 205 -25.84 -4.07 29.37
C PRO A 205 -26.29 -5.34 28.62
N GLY A 206 -25.35 -6.20 28.25
CA GLY A 206 -25.61 -7.43 27.49
C GLY A 206 -25.68 -7.28 25.97
N LYS A 207 -25.62 -6.04 25.43
CA LYS A 207 -25.45 -5.80 23.99
C LYS A 207 -23.99 -5.58 23.62
N GLN A 208 -23.67 -5.76 22.35
CA GLN A 208 -22.38 -5.37 21.79
C GLN A 208 -22.36 -3.87 21.42
N SER A 209 -21.17 -3.30 21.20
CA SER A 209 -21.05 -1.94 20.67
C SER A 209 -21.58 -1.83 19.24
N ASP A 210 -21.99 -0.63 18.82
CA ASP A 210 -22.44 -0.40 17.44
C ASP A 210 -21.33 -0.76 16.43
N LEU A 211 -20.07 -0.46 16.75
CA LEU A 211 -18.93 -0.89 15.93
C LEU A 211 -18.83 -2.41 15.82
N SER A 212 -19.03 -3.14 16.92
CA SER A 212 -19.03 -4.61 16.91
C SER A 212 -20.18 -5.17 16.07
N TRP A 213 -21.36 -4.56 16.15
CA TRP A 213 -22.54 -4.94 15.37
C TRP A 213 -22.32 -4.70 13.86
N LEU A 214 -21.78 -3.54 13.48
CA LEU A 214 -21.46 -3.22 12.08
C LEU A 214 -20.43 -4.19 11.47
N ARG A 215 -19.54 -4.77 12.28
CA ARG A 215 -18.50 -5.72 11.83
C ARG A 215 -19.03 -7.14 11.57
N GLN A 216 -20.25 -7.45 12.01
CA GLN A 216 -20.77 -8.81 11.86
C GLN A 216 -20.92 -9.17 10.38
N SER A 217 -20.67 -10.45 10.04
CA SER A 217 -20.92 -10.93 8.68
C SER A 217 -22.41 -10.78 8.32
N PRO A 218 -22.76 -10.35 7.10
CA PRO A 218 -24.15 -10.32 6.62
C PRO A 218 -24.85 -11.69 6.56
N GLY A 219 -24.10 -12.80 6.60
CA GLY A 219 -24.66 -14.15 6.57
C GLY A 219 -25.14 -14.59 5.18
N VAL A 220 -25.98 -15.63 5.13
CA VAL A 220 -26.49 -16.23 3.88
C VAL A 220 -27.62 -15.41 3.26
N VAL A 221 -27.87 -15.58 1.96
CA VAL A 221 -28.98 -14.91 1.25
C VAL A 221 -30.34 -15.36 1.79
N SER A 222 -30.98 -14.47 2.56
CA SER A 222 -32.34 -14.63 3.10
C SER A 222 -32.99 -13.25 3.29
N ILE A 223 -34.33 -13.20 3.32
CA ILE A 223 -35.08 -11.96 3.57
C ILE A 223 -34.71 -11.35 4.93
N LYS A 224 -34.57 -12.20 5.96
CA LYS A 224 -34.17 -11.78 7.30
C LYS A 224 -32.81 -11.08 7.29
N ASN A 225 -31.79 -11.72 6.72
CA ASN A 225 -30.43 -11.15 6.68
C ASN A 225 -30.36 -9.91 5.78
N PHE A 226 -31.19 -9.85 4.74
CA PHE A 226 -31.32 -8.66 3.90
C PHE A 226 -31.86 -7.47 4.72
N HIS A 227 -32.91 -7.67 5.52
CA HIS A 227 -33.39 -6.63 6.44
C HIS A 227 -32.33 -6.22 7.46
N GLU A 228 -31.64 -7.16 8.11
CA GLU A 228 -30.56 -6.84 9.05
C GLU A 228 -29.41 -6.04 8.39
N LEU A 229 -29.12 -6.31 7.12
CA LEU A 229 -28.15 -5.55 6.34
C LEU A 229 -28.66 -4.13 6.06
N MET A 230 -29.93 -3.99 5.67
CA MET A 230 -30.54 -2.68 5.44
C MET A 230 -30.57 -1.82 6.70
N ASP A 231 -30.83 -2.40 7.87
CA ASP A 231 -30.76 -1.71 9.16
C ASP A 231 -29.37 -1.12 9.42
N ARG A 232 -28.30 -1.84 9.03
CA ARG A 232 -26.92 -1.35 9.17
C ARG A 232 -26.60 -0.23 8.19
N LEU A 233 -27.08 -0.34 6.94
CA LEU A 233 -26.93 0.74 5.95
C LEU A 233 -27.66 2.00 6.42
N GLU A 234 -28.90 1.86 6.87
CA GLU A 234 -29.69 2.98 7.38
C GLU A 234 -29.05 3.60 8.63
N TYR A 235 -28.51 2.77 9.54
CA TYR A 235 -27.75 3.26 10.69
C TYR A 235 -26.58 4.15 10.26
N ILE A 236 -25.76 3.72 9.29
CA ILE A 236 -24.62 4.51 8.80
C ILE A 236 -25.10 5.81 8.13
N GLN A 237 -26.18 5.76 7.34
CA GLN A 237 -26.75 6.93 6.68
C GLN A 237 -27.27 7.96 7.70
N ARG A 238 -27.90 7.51 8.79
CA ARG A 238 -28.39 8.37 9.87
C ARG A 238 -27.27 9.07 10.65
N LEU A 239 -26.01 8.60 10.57
CA LEU A 239 -24.87 9.33 11.13
C LEU A 239 -24.54 10.60 10.33
N ASP A 240 -25.05 10.72 9.10
CA ASP A 240 -24.85 11.87 8.20
C ASP A 240 -23.37 12.26 8.04
N LEU A 241 -22.48 11.26 7.99
CA LEU A 241 -21.04 11.50 7.92
C LEU A 241 -20.59 11.82 6.48
N PRO A 242 -19.56 12.66 6.29
CA PRO A 242 -18.98 12.96 4.99
C PRO A 242 -18.13 11.79 4.48
N LEU A 243 -18.78 10.68 4.08
CA LEU A 243 -18.11 9.46 3.61
C LEU A 243 -17.28 9.68 2.33
N ASP A 244 -17.59 10.74 1.56
CA ASP A 244 -16.85 11.13 0.36
C ASP A 244 -15.42 11.62 0.66
N ASN A 245 -15.08 11.91 1.91
CA ASN A 245 -13.72 12.25 2.32
C ASN A 245 -12.69 11.16 1.97
N GLY A 246 -13.13 9.92 1.74
CA GLY A 246 -12.28 8.82 1.30
C GLY A 246 -11.80 8.92 -0.15
N ARG A 247 -12.46 9.70 -1.02
CA ARG A 247 -12.16 9.75 -2.46
C ARG A 247 -10.77 10.33 -2.77
N GLU A 248 -10.35 11.32 -1.98
CA GLU A 248 -9.06 12.00 -2.13
C GLU A 248 -7.89 11.25 -1.45
N ILE A 249 -8.15 10.08 -0.87
CA ILE A 249 -7.17 9.32 -0.12
C ILE A 249 -6.72 8.13 -0.93
N HIS A 250 -5.40 7.91 -0.94
CA HIS A 250 -4.81 6.75 -1.60
C HIS A 250 -5.47 5.45 -1.11
N GLN A 251 -5.97 4.64 -2.05
CA GLN A 251 -6.79 3.45 -1.76
C GLN A 251 -6.10 2.47 -0.78
N ASN A 252 -4.80 2.19 -0.99
CA ASN A 252 -4.04 1.32 -0.08
C ASN A 252 -4.04 1.83 1.37
N ARG A 253 -3.98 3.16 1.56
CA ARG A 253 -3.97 3.77 2.89
C ARG A 253 -5.35 3.71 3.54
N LEU A 254 -6.40 4.00 2.77
CA LEU A 254 -7.78 3.88 3.23
C LEU A 254 -8.10 2.45 3.66
N LEU A 255 -7.75 1.45 2.84
CA LEU A 255 -7.93 0.03 3.16
C LEU A 255 -7.13 -0.40 4.39
N GLN A 256 -5.89 0.06 4.53
CA GLN A 256 -5.09 -0.22 5.73
C GLN A 256 -5.78 0.32 6.99
N MET A 257 -6.25 1.56 6.97
CA MET A 257 -6.93 2.17 8.11
C MET A 257 -8.28 1.50 8.40
N ALA A 258 -9.03 1.14 7.36
CA ALA A 258 -10.27 0.37 7.51
C ALA A 258 -10.01 -0.99 8.18
N ARG A 259 -8.92 -1.67 7.82
CA ARG A 259 -8.49 -2.92 8.46
C ARG A 259 -8.10 -2.72 9.92
N GLU A 260 -7.37 -1.65 10.26
CA GLU A 260 -7.12 -1.29 11.66
C GLU A 260 -8.43 -1.09 12.42
N GLY A 261 -9.36 -0.34 11.83
CA GLY A 261 -10.68 -0.07 12.38
C GLY A 261 -11.60 -1.29 12.44
N SER A 262 -11.33 -2.36 11.69
CA SER A 262 -12.05 -3.64 11.77
C SER A 262 -11.43 -4.61 12.79
N ARG A 263 -10.09 -4.66 12.87
CA ARG A 263 -9.36 -5.66 13.69
C ARG A 263 -9.17 -5.24 15.15
N TYR A 264 -8.94 -3.96 15.43
CA TYR A 264 -8.69 -3.54 16.80
C TYR A 264 -9.96 -3.60 17.65
N SER A 265 -9.79 -3.96 18.94
CA SER A 265 -10.88 -3.90 19.91
C SER A 265 -11.33 -2.46 20.13
N THR A 266 -12.58 -2.27 20.55
CA THR A 266 -13.10 -0.94 20.89
C THR A 266 -12.27 -0.25 21.97
N GLN A 267 -11.77 -1.01 22.96
CA GLN A 267 -10.88 -0.50 24.01
C GLN A 267 -9.51 -0.06 23.45
N HIS A 268 -8.97 -0.74 22.45
CA HIS A 268 -7.72 -0.32 21.83
C HIS A 268 -7.92 0.95 20.99
N LEU A 269 -9.01 1.02 20.22
CA LEU A 269 -9.37 2.20 19.44
C LEU A 269 -9.64 3.42 20.33
N SER A 270 -10.26 3.24 21.50
CA SER A 270 -10.57 4.35 22.42
C SER A 270 -9.30 5.01 22.98
N ARG A 271 -8.20 4.26 23.11
CA ARG A 271 -6.89 4.76 23.56
C ARG A 271 -6.12 5.54 22.48
N PHE A 272 -6.55 5.52 21.22
CA PHE A 272 -5.95 6.37 20.21
C PHE A 272 -6.21 7.85 20.53
N HIS A 273 -5.23 8.70 20.23
CA HIS A 273 -5.47 10.15 20.20
C HIS A 273 -6.62 10.49 19.24
N THR A 274 -7.39 11.51 19.59
CA THR A 274 -8.68 11.85 18.96
C THR A 274 -8.64 11.84 17.44
N LEU A 275 -7.66 12.54 16.85
CA LEU A 275 -7.53 12.64 15.39
C LEU A 275 -7.37 11.28 14.70
N LYS A 276 -6.47 10.41 15.20
CA LYS A 276 -6.32 9.04 14.66
C LYS A 276 -7.56 8.22 14.91
N ARG A 277 -8.15 8.28 16.10
CA ARG A 277 -9.35 7.51 16.45
C ARG A 277 -10.48 7.79 15.47
N HIS A 278 -10.81 9.07 15.28
CA HIS A 278 -11.86 9.50 14.35
C HIS A 278 -11.53 9.14 12.91
N ALA A 279 -10.30 9.36 12.46
CA ALA A 279 -9.89 9.00 11.10
C ALA A 279 -9.97 7.48 10.85
N THR A 280 -9.51 6.65 11.79
CA THR A 280 -9.62 5.18 11.69
C THR A 280 -11.08 4.73 11.63
N LEU A 281 -11.97 5.35 12.41
CA LEU A 281 -13.41 5.05 12.37
C LEU A 281 -14.06 5.50 11.07
N MET A 282 -13.73 6.70 10.57
CA MET A 282 -14.18 7.17 9.26
C MET A 282 -13.74 6.22 8.14
N ALA A 283 -12.47 5.81 8.13
CA ALA A 283 -11.97 4.84 7.14
C ALA A 283 -12.71 3.50 7.22
N PHE A 284 -13.00 3.01 8.43
CA PHE A 284 -13.83 1.81 8.62
C PHE A 284 -15.24 2.00 8.08
N LEU A 285 -15.91 3.12 8.41
CA LEU A 285 -17.29 3.40 7.99
C LEU A 285 -17.41 3.54 6.47
N ILE A 286 -16.47 4.23 5.83
CA ILE A 286 -16.41 4.33 4.37
C ILE A 286 -16.29 2.94 3.73
N HIS A 287 -15.42 2.09 4.28
CA HIS A 287 -15.23 0.73 3.78
C HIS A 287 -16.45 -0.16 4.01
N ILE A 288 -17.00 -0.19 5.22
CA ILE A 288 -18.14 -1.06 5.56
C ILE A 288 -19.42 -0.60 4.85
N TYR A 289 -19.61 0.70 4.64
CA TYR A 289 -20.75 1.22 3.87
C TYR A 289 -20.72 0.72 2.43
N ALA A 290 -19.57 0.82 1.75
CA ALA A 290 -19.40 0.29 0.40
C ALA A 290 -19.61 -1.24 0.38
N PHE A 291 -18.98 -1.97 1.31
CA PHE A 291 -19.12 -3.42 1.42
C PHE A 291 -20.58 -3.86 1.64
N LEU A 292 -21.31 -3.22 2.57
CA LEU A 292 -22.71 -3.55 2.84
C LEU A 292 -23.59 -3.20 1.65
N THR A 293 -23.30 -2.11 0.93
CA THR A 293 -24.03 -1.74 -0.30
C THR A 293 -23.90 -2.84 -1.36
N ASP A 294 -22.67 -3.30 -1.62
CA ASP A 294 -22.41 -4.38 -2.57
C ASP A 294 -23.09 -5.69 -2.16
N GLN A 295 -23.04 -6.03 -0.86
CA GLN A 295 -23.72 -7.22 -0.33
C GLN A 295 -25.24 -7.10 -0.41
N GLY A 296 -25.80 -5.91 -0.17
CA GLY A 296 -27.23 -5.64 -0.30
C GLY A 296 -27.71 -5.81 -1.73
N LEU A 297 -26.98 -5.26 -2.69
CA LEU A 297 -27.24 -5.45 -4.13
C LEU A 297 -27.20 -6.94 -4.51
N HIS A 298 -26.18 -7.66 -4.06
CA HIS A 298 -26.05 -9.09 -4.32
C HIS A 298 -27.20 -9.92 -3.74
N MET A 299 -27.57 -9.66 -2.47
CA MET A 299 -28.70 -10.35 -1.83
C MET A 299 -30.03 -10.04 -2.54
N SER A 300 -30.26 -8.78 -2.90
CA SER A 300 -31.46 -8.33 -3.63
C SER A 300 -31.60 -9.05 -4.97
N GLU A 301 -30.54 -9.09 -5.77
CA GLU A 301 -30.50 -9.80 -7.06
C GLU A 301 -30.89 -11.28 -6.89
N LYS A 302 -30.30 -11.97 -5.91
CA LYS A 302 -30.59 -13.38 -5.63
C LYS A 302 -32.02 -13.62 -5.13
N LEU A 303 -32.55 -12.74 -4.29
CA LEU A 303 -33.92 -12.83 -3.78
C LEU A 303 -34.93 -12.62 -4.91
N ILE A 304 -34.72 -11.61 -5.76
CA ILE A 304 -35.55 -11.35 -6.95
C ILE A 304 -35.54 -12.57 -7.88
N GLY A 305 -34.36 -13.13 -8.17
CA GLY A 305 -34.24 -14.34 -8.99
C GLY A 305 -35.01 -15.54 -8.42
N ARG A 306 -35.02 -15.74 -7.09
CA ARG A 306 -35.84 -16.79 -6.46
C ARG A 306 -37.33 -16.57 -6.65
N ILE A 307 -37.80 -15.32 -6.59
CA ILE A 307 -39.21 -14.98 -6.81
C ILE A 307 -39.60 -15.27 -8.27
N PHE A 308 -38.79 -14.86 -9.24
CA PHE A 308 -39.04 -15.16 -10.65
C PHE A 308 -39.07 -16.67 -10.93
N ASN A 309 -38.09 -17.43 -10.43
CA ASN A 309 -38.06 -18.88 -10.60
C ASN A 309 -39.29 -19.57 -9.96
N CYS A 310 -39.76 -19.06 -8.82
CA CYS A 310 -40.99 -19.55 -8.19
C CYS A 310 -42.21 -19.26 -9.09
N GLY A 311 -42.32 -18.03 -9.62
CA GLY A 311 -43.37 -17.64 -10.55
C GLY A 311 -43.38 -18.47 -11.83
N GLU A 312 -42.23 -18.70 -12.45
CA GLU A 312 -42.10 -19.58 -13.62
C GLU A 312 -42.51 -21.01 -13.32
N LYS A 313 -42.13 -21.53 -12.15
CA LYS A 313 -42.51 -22.88 -11.72
C LYS A 313 -44.03 -22.99 -11.55
N ILE A 314 -44.64 -22.05 -10.83
CA ILE A 314 -46.10 -22.00 -10.63
C ILE A 314 -46.82 -21.88 -11.98
N HIS A 315 -46.34 -21.00 -12.86
CA HIS A 315 -46.91 -20.83 -14.20
C HIS A 315 -46.79 -22.10 -15.04
N LYS A 316 -45.64 -22.76 -15.03
CA LYS A 316 -45.40 -24.03 -15.74
C LYS A 316 -46.30 -25.15 -15.20
N GLU A 317 -46.46 -25.25 -13.89
CA GLU A 317 -47.37 -26.21 -13.25
C GLU A 317 -48.84 -25.94 -13.62
N SER A 318 -49.27 -24.68 -13.60
CA SER A 318 -50.62 -24.28 -14.04
C SER A 318 -50.83 -24.60 -15.52
N PHE A 319 -49.88 -24.22 -16.38
CA PHE A 319 -49.94 -24.47 -17.82
C PHE A 319 -50.02 -25.98 -18.14
N GLN A 320 -49.26 -26.81 -17.42
CA GLN A 320 -49.37 -28.28 -17.57
C GLN A 320 -50.73 -28.80 -17.13
N LYS A 321 -51.31 -28.27 -16.06
CA LYS A 321 -52.64 -28.65 -15.58
C LYS A 321 -53.74 -28.24 -16.58
N ASP A 322 -53.68 -27.01 -17.07
CA ASP A 322 -54.63 -26.48 -18.05
C ASP A 322 -54.50 -27.19 -19.41
N GLY A 323 -53.27 -27.51 -19.84
CA GLY A 323 -53.02 -28.28 -21.06
C GLY A 323 -53.62 -29.69 -21.01
N LYS A 324 -53.63 -30.35 -19.84
CA LYS A 324 -54.33 -31.64 -19.65
C LYS A 324 -55.84 -31.48 -19.82
N ALA A 325 -56.44 -30.47 -19.18
CA ALA A 325 -57.87 -30.19 -19.28
C ALA A 325 -58.30 -29.79 -20.70
N ILE A 326 -57.48 -29.02 -21.42
CA ILE A 326 -57.71 -28.66 -22.83
C ILE A 326 -57.65 -29.92 -23.71
N ASN A 327 -56.64 -30.78 -23.55
CA ASN A 327 -56.54 -32.02 -24.30
C ASN A 327 -57.71 -32.99 -24.04
N GLU A 328 -58.21 -33.08 -22.82
CA GLU A 328 -59.42 -33.85 -22.50
C GLU A 328 -60.65 -33.32 -23.25
N LYS A 329 -60.84 -31.99 -23.28
CA LYS A 329 -61.94 -31.37 -24.04
C LYS A 329 -61.81 -31.59 -25.54
N VAL A 330 -60.60 -31.47 -26.10
CA VAL A 330 -60.36 -31.74 -27.53
C VAL A 330 -60.68 -33.20 -27.87
N ARG A 331 -60.29 -34.16 -27.02
CA ARG A 331 -60.66 -35.57 -27.19
C ARG A 331 -62.17 -35.79 -27.12
N LEU A 332 -62.85 -35.13 -26.20
CA LEU A 332 -64.30 -35.22 -26.08
C LEU A 332 -65.00 -34.68 -27.34
N TYR A 333 -64.58 -33.53 -27.86
CA TYR A 333 -65.11 -33.01 -29.12
C TYR A 333 -64.83 -33.92 -30.31
N ALA A 334 -63.64 -34.53 -30.37
CA ALA A 334 -63.32 -35.52 -31.40
C ALA A 334 -64.22 -36.76 -31.30
N MET A 335 -64.51 -37.25 -30.09
CA MET A 335 -65.46 -38.34 -29.87
C MET A 335 -66.88 -37.99 -30.28
N VAL A 336 -67.37 -36.80 -29.89
CA VAL A 336 -68.71 -36.32 -30.29
C VAL A 336 -68.80 -36.16 -31.80
N GLY A 337 -67.79 -35.57 -32.44
CA GLY A 337 -67.74 -35.45 -33.90
C GLY A 337 -67.76 -36.81 -34.58
N LYS A 338 -67.04 -37.79 -34.04
CA LYS A 338 -67.06 -39.17 -34.56
C LYS A 338 -68.44 -39.82 -34.42
N ALA A 339 -69.08 -39.70 -33.26
CA ALA A 339 -70.42 -40.22 -33.03
C ALA A 339 -71.48 -39.57 -33.94
N LEU A 340 -71.35 -38.27 -34.22
CA LEU A 340 -72.24 -37.56 -35.17
C LEU A 340 -72.03 -38.02 -36.63
N ILE A 341 -70.79 -38.33 -37.02
CA ILE A 341 -70.49 -38.89 -38.34
C ILE A 341 -71.08 -40.29 -38.45
N GLU A 342 -70.88 -41.14 -37.44
CA GLU A 342 -71.42 -42.51 -37.37
C GLU A 342 -72.96 -42.51 -37.41
N ALA A 343 -73.64 -41.67 -36.63
CA ALA A 343 -75.10 -41.53 -36.64
C ALA A 343 -75.65 -41.10 -38.01
N LYS A 344 -74.95 -40.20 -38.70
CA LYS A 344 -75.30 -39.76 -40.05
C LYS A 344 -75.10 -40.85 -41.10
N GLU A 345 -74.06 -41.67 -40.97
CA GLU A 345 -73.79 -42.80 -41.88
C GLU A 345 -74.80 -43.95 -41.69
N GLU A 346 -75.30 -44.14 -40.47
CA GLU A 346 -76.30 -45.16 -40.13
C GLU A 346 -77.76 -44.71 -40.35
N ASN A 347 -78.00 -43.48 -40.86
CA ASN A 347 -79.33 -42.87 -41.03
C ASN A 347 -80.18 -42.87 -39.73
N LEU A 348 -79.52 -42.65 -38.60
CA LEU A 348 -80.14 -42.43 -37.30
C LEU A 348 -80.28 -40.92 -37.07
N ASP A 349 -81.12 -40.25 -37.87
CA ASP A 349 -81.60 -38.89 -37.58
C ASP A 349 -83.05 -38.94 -37.09
#